data_AF-A0A5E4R7K9-F1
#
_entry.id   AF-A0A5E4R7K9-F1
#
_cell.length_a   1.000
_cell.length_b   1.000
_cell.length_c   1.000
_cell.angle_alpha   90.00
_cell.angle_beta   90.00
_cell.angle_gamma   90.00
#
_symmetry.space_group_name_H-M   'P 1'
#
loop_
_entity.id
_entity.type
_entity.pdbx_description
1 polymer ?
#
loop_
_entity_poly.entity_id
_entity_poly.type
_entity_poly.pdbx_seq_one_letter_code
_entity_poly.pdbx_strand_id
1 'polypeptide(L)'
;MPLCEMPTSKAMEMINVNVVAVTRMSRMLLPGMEARGRGAIVNVSSGSELQPHPMWAIYGASKVYVRNFTRAIRHEYAPKGIYVQHLSPLFVSTKMNNFSKKLLDGSLFVPDAETYARSAVNLLGRVQNTTGYWLHGIQYTFYKLAPEWARIKIGQLMLKDFRSEYMSNNVAKTK
;
A
#
# COMPACT_ATOMS: atom_id res chain seq x y z
N MET A 1 5.21 15.65 5.77
CA MET A 1 5.82 16.98 5.54
C MET A 1 5.54 17.39 4.09
N PRO A 2 5.39 18.69 3.77
CA PRO A 2 5.44 19.20 2.40
C PRO A 2 6.65 18.66 1.62
N LEU A 3 6.53 18.55 0.30
CA LEU A 3 7.57 17.93 -0.54
C LEU A 3 8.90 18.69 -0.47
N CYS A 4 8.87 20.02 -0.50
CA CYS A 4 10.07 20.86 -0.42
C CYS A 4 10.81 20.76 0.93
N GLU A 5 10.12 20.34 1.99
CA GLU A 5 10.71 20.13 3.32
C GLU A 5 11.32 18.71 3.47
N MET A 6 11.05 17.80 2.54
CA MET A 6 11.57 16.44 2.60
C MET A 6 13.01 16.41 2.07
N PRO A 7 13.98 15.86 2.83
CA PRO A 7 15.32 15.66 2.33
C PRO A 7 15.30 14.81 1.05
N THR A 8 16.01 15.26 0.02
CA THR A 8 16.07 14.57 -1.29
C THR A 8 16.49 13.10 -1.12
N SER A 9 17.41 12.81 -0.21
CA SER A 9 17.82 11.43 0.11
C SER A 9 16.65 10.54 0.54
N LYS A 10 15.79 11.02 1.43
CA LYS A 10 14.60 10.29 1.89
C LYS A 10 13.55 10.13 0.79
N ALA A 11 13.36 11.18 -0.01
CA ALA A 11 12.48 11.13 -1.18
C ALA A 11 12.91 10.03 -2.15
N MET A 12 14.20 9.99 -2.50
CA MET A 12 14.77 9.00 -3.41
C MET A 12 14.80 7.59 -2.82
N GLU A 13 15.10 7.45 -1.52
CA GLU A 13 15.02 6.17 -0.81
C GLU A 13 13.62 5.56 -0.92
N MET A 14 12.57 6.36 -0.71
CA MET A 14 11.19 5.91 -0.82
C MET A 14 10.82 5.45 -2.25
N ILE A 15 11.31 6.15 -3.27
CA ILE A 15 11.14 5.76 -4.67
C ILE A 15 11.91 4.46 -4.95
N ASN A 16 13.16 4.36 -4.49
CA ASN A 16 13.99 3.18 -4.70
C ASN A 16 13.35 1.93 -4.09
N VAL A 17 12.83 2.02 -2.86
CA VAL A 17 12.20 0.89 -2.17
C VAL A 17 10.84 0.54 -2.77
N ASN A 18 9.99 1.52 -3.08
CA ASN A 18 8.61 1.22 -3.49
C ASN A 18 8.43 1.02 -5.01
N VAL A 19 9.26 1.66 -5.85
CA VAL A 19 9.14 1.65 -7.32
C VAL A 19 10.25 0.83 -7.95
N VAL A 20 11.51 1.16 -7.64
CA VAL A 20 12.65 0.52 -8.31
C VAL A 20 12.74 -0.96 -7.90
N ALA A 21 12.58 -1.27 -6.62
CA ALA A 21 12.67 -2.64 -6.13
C ALA A 21 11.61 -3.56 -6.77
N VAL A 22 10.33 -3.16 -6.79
CA VAL A 22 9.26 -3.98 -7.38
C VAL A 22 9.49 -4.23 -8.87
N THR A 23 9.99 -3.22 -9.59
CA THR A 23 10.30 -3.30 -11.02
C THR A 23 11.44 -4.28 -11.26
N ARG A 24 12.55 -4.12 -10.52
CA ARG A 24 13.75 -4.96 -10.66
C ARG A 24 13.46 -6.40 -10.29
N MET A 25 12.78 -6.64 -9.17
CA MET A 25 12.43 -7.99 -8.72
C MET A 25 11.51 -8.70 -9.71
N SER A 26 10.47 -8.01 -10.21
CA SER A 26 9.58 -8.59 -11.21
C SER A 26 10.35 -8.94 -12.49
N ARG A 27 11.13 -8.00 -13.04
CA ARG A 27 11.95 -8.23 -14.25
C ARG A 27 12.93 -9.39 -14.08
N MET A 28 13.51 -9.57 -12.90
CA MET A 28 14.46 -10.64 -12.62
C MET A 28 13.79 -12.02 -12.55
N LEU A 29 12.58 -12.11 -11.99
CA LEU A 29 11.89 -13.38 -11.75
C LEU A 29 11.04 -13.86 -12.94
N LEU A 30 10.50 -12.92 -13.73
CA LEU A 30 9.57 -13.21 -14.82
C LEU A 30 10.14 -14.16 -15.89
N PRO A 31 11.38 -14.03 -16.39
CA PRO A 31 11.91 -14.96 -17.40
C PRO A 31 11.94 -16.41 -16.91
N GLY A 32 12.30 -16.63 -15.65
CA GLY A 32 12.32 -17.97 -15.06
C GLY A 32 10.92 -18.53 -14.84
N MET A 33 9.93 -17.70 -14.47
CA MET A 33 8.53 -18.12 -14.36
C MET A 33 7.93 -18.47 -15.72
N GLU A 34 8.25 -17.68 -16.75
CA GLU A 34 7.82 -17.88 -18.13
C GLU A 34 8.37 -19.18 -18.70
N ALA A 35 9.68 -19.44 -18.53
CA ALA A 35 10.30 -20.70 -18.96
C ALA A 35 9.65 -21.95 -18.34
N ARG A 36 9.10 -21.82 -17.12
CA ARG A 36 8.38 -22.91 -16.43
C ARG A 36 6.90 -23.00 -16.81
N GLY A 37 6.35 -22.02 -17.53
CA GLY A 37 4.92 -21.88 -17.77
C GLY A 37 4.07 -21.73 -16.50
N ARG A 38 4.70 -21.40 -15.35
CA ARG A 38 4.03 -21.25 -14.06
C ARG A 38 4.79 -20.33 -13.11
N GLY A 39 4.05 -19.52 -12.37
CA GLY A 39 4.56 -18.67 -11.31
C GLY A 39 3.50 -17.78 -10.70
N ALA A 40 3.81 -17.17 -9.56
CA ALA A 40 2.96 -16.16 -8.94
C ALA A 40 3.79 -14.96 -8.48
N ILE A 41 3.29 -13.75 -8.74
CA ILE A 41 3.83 -12.49 -8.21
C ILE A 41 2.72 -11.80 -7.42
N VAL A 42 3.02 -11.37 -6.19
CA VAL A 42 2.09 -10.59 -5.35
C VAL A 42 2.75 -9.26 -5.04
N ASN A 43 2.18 -8.18 -5.54
CA ASN A 43 2.67 -6.84 -5.29
C ASN A 43 1.75 -6.11 -4.31
N VAL A 44 2.34 -5.56 -3.25
CA VAL A 44 1.61 -4.87 -2.17
C VAL A 44 1.65 -3.36 -2.37
N SER A 45 0.51 -2.84 -2.80
CA SER A 45 0.24 -1.42 -2.91
C SER A 45 -0.25 -0.86 -1.56
N SER A 46 -1.26 0.00 -1.56
CA SER A 46 -1.95 0.55 -0.40
C SER A 46 -3.27 1.17 -0.86
N GLY A 47 -4.24 1.30 0.04
CA GLY A 47 -5.42 2.15 -0.17
C GLY A 47 -5.05 3.61 -0.48
N SER A 48 -3.83 4.05 -0.15
CA SER A 48 -3.30 5.37 -0.55
C SER A 48 -3.17 5.55 -2.07
N GLU A 49 -3.29 4.48 -2.87
CA GLU A 49 -3.34 4.56 -4.33
C GLU A 49 -4.65 5.17 -4.87
N LEU A 50 -5.67 5.35 -4.03
CA LEU A 50 -6.99 5.78 -4.46
C LEU A 50 -7.07 7.28 -4.76
N GLN A 51 -6.33 8.12 -4.03
CA GLN A 51 -6.33 9.57 -4.19
C GLN A 51 -4.95 10.17 -3.91
N PRO A 52 -4.69 11.41 -4.36
CA PRO A 52 -3.57 12.21 -3.87
C PRO A 52 -3.66 12.42 -2.35
N HIS A 53 -2.52 12.24 -1.68
CA HIS A 53 -2.39 12.46 -0.23
C HIS A 53 -1.38 13.59 0.03
N PRO A 54 -1.85 14.82 0.31
CA PRO A 54 -0.96 15.93 0.66
C PRO A 54 -0.11 15.57 1.87
N MET A 55 1.16 15.98 1.86
CA MET A 55 2.21 15.57 2.82
C MET A 55 2.75 14.14 2.66
N TRP A 56 2.10 13.26 1.89
CA TRP A 56 2.52 11.88 1.55
C TRP A 56 2.64 11.67 0.03
N ALA A 57 2.97 12.73 -0.72
CA ALA A 57 2.92 12.73 -2.19
C ALA A 57 3.71 11.58 -2.84
N ILE A 58 4.96 11.37 -2.44
CA ILE A 58 5.83 10.31 -2.99
C ILE A 58 5.27 8.92 -2.64
N TYR A 59 4.85 8.72 -1.39
CA TYR A 59 4.29 7.44 -0.96
C TYR A 59 3.03 7.11 -1.76
N GLY A 60 2.04 8.00 -1.80
CA GLY A 60 0.80 7.81 -2.56
C GLY A 60 1.07 7.54 -4.05
N ALA A 61 1.91 8.35 -4.68
CA ALA A 61 2.30 8.17 -6.08
C ALA A 61 2.99 6.81 -6.33
N SER A 62 3.90 6.39 -5.45
CA SER A 62 4.58 5.08 -5.58
C SER A 62 3.59 3.91 -5.50
N LYS A 63 2.51 4.04 -4.72
CA LYS A 63 1.47 2.99 -4.63
C LYS A 63 0.55 2.97 -5.85
N VAL A 64 0.25 4.13 -6.44
CA VAL A 64 -0.38 4.19 -7.78
C VAL A 64 0.49 3.51 -8.84
N TYR A 65 1.81 3.74 -8.82
CA TYR A 65 2.75 3.04 -9.71
C TYR A 65 2.64 1.52 -9.55
N VAL A 66 2.74 1.01 -8.31
CA VAL A 66 2.65 -0.43 -8.01
C VAL A 66 1.33 -1.01 -8.54
N ARG A 67 0.20 -0.33 -8.33
CA ARG A 67 -1.12 -0.75 -8.84
C ARG A 67 -1.11 -0.93 -10.36
N ASN A 68 -0.69 0.10 -11.10
CA ASN A 68 -0.75 0.08 -12.55
C ASN A 68 0.29 -0.87 -13.15
N PHE A 69 1.52 -0.87 -12.62
CA PHE A 69 2.57 -1.80 -13.00
C PHE A 69 2.12 -3.26 -12.84
N THR A 70 1.53 -3.61 -11.69
CA THR A 70 1.04 -4.96 -11.41
C THR A 70 -0.06 -5.40 -12.36
N ARG A 71 -0.98 -4.49 -12.71
CA ARG A 71 -2.06 -4.78 -13.66
C ARG A 71 -1.54 -4.94 -15.08
N ALA A 72 -0.58 -4.11 -15.49
CA ALA A 72 0.03 -4.19 -16.82
C ALA A 72 0.73 -5.54 -17.02
N ILE A 73 1.67 -5.89 -16.13
CA ILE A 73 2.40 -7.17 -16.25
C ILE A 73 1.46 -8.38 -16.09
N ARG A 74 0.35 -8.26 -15.36
CA ARG A 74 -0.66 -9.32 -15.33
C ARG A 74 -1.20 -9.63 -16.73
N HIS A 75 -1.55 -8.60 -17.51
CA HIS A 75 -2.07 -8.79 -18.86
C HIS A 75 -0.99 -9.35 -19.80
N GLU A 76 0.25 -8.91 -19.67
CA GLU A 76 1.38 -9.39 -20.46
C GLU A 76 1.72 -10.86 -20.20
N TYR A 77 1.59 -11.32 -18.95
CA TYR A 77 2.09 -12.62 -18.52
C TYR A 77 1.00 -13.65 -18.18
N ALA A 78 -0.29 -13.28 -18.16
CA ALA A 78 -1.38 -14.23 -18.00
C ALA A 78 -1.40 -15.33 -19.10
N PRO A 79 -1.20 -15.02 -20.40
CA PRO A 79 -1.11 -16.05 -21.44
C PRO A 79 0.07 -17.02 -21.26
N LYS A 80 1.07 -16.62 -20.46
CA LYS A 80 2.30 -17.38 -20.18
C LYS A 80 2.19 -18.23 -18.89
N GLY A 81 0.99 -18.37 -18.33
CA GLY A 81 0.72 -19.18 -17.14
C GLY A 81 1.16 -18.53 -15.81
N ILE A 82 1.43 -17.23 -15.78
CA ILE A 82 1.89 -16.52 -14.58
C ILE A 82 0.73 -15.76 -13.94
N TYR A 83 0.47 -16.04 -12.66
CA TYR A 83 -0.53 -15.33 -11.87
C TYR A 83 0.06 -14.08 -11.22
N VAL A 84 -0.50 -12.90 -11.49
CA VAL A 84 -0.03 -11.66 -10.88
C VAL A 84 -1.15 -11.02 -10.06
N GLN A 85 -0.93 -10.83 -8.75
CA GLN A 85 -1.90 -10.27 -7.81
C GLN A 85 -1.49 -8.87 -7.34
N HIS A 86 -2.49 -7.99 -7.24
CA HIS A 86 -2.39 -6.68 -6.62
C HIS A 86 -3.11 -6.70 -5.27
N LEU A 87 -2.39 -6.33 -4.21
CA LEU A 87 -2.96 -6.07 -2.88
C LEU A 87 -3.03 -4.58 -2.60
N SER A 88 -4.16 -4.10 -2.10
CA SER A 88 -4.38 -2.70 -1.66
C SER A 88 -4.82 -2.64 -0.20
N PRO A 89 -3.91 -2.91 0.76
CA PRO A 89 -4.23 -2.84 2.18
C PRO A 89 -4.61 -1.42 2.60
N LEU A 90 -5.59 -1.31 3.50
CA LEU A 90 -5.76 -0.14 4.36
C LEU A 90 -4.86 -0.30 5.60
N PHE A 91 -5.18 0.34 6.73
CA PHE A 91 -4.34 0.25 7.92
C PHE A 91 -4.28 -1.17 8.48
N VAL A 92 -3.07 -1.65 8.75
CA VAL A 92 -2.79 -2.91 9.44
C VAL A 92 -1.94 -2.57 10.67
N SER A 93 -2.25 -3.15 11.82
CA SER A 93 -1.46 -2.94 13.03
C SER A 93 -0.07 -3.55 12.85
N THR A 94 0.91 -2.68 12.60
CA THR A 94 2.31 -3.02 12.35
C THR A 94 3.21 -1.94 12.91
N LYS A 95 4.51 -2.25 13.06
CA LYS A 95 5.52 -1.26 13.50
C LYS A 95 5.62 -0.03 12.58
N MET A 96 5.20 -0.14 11.32
CA MET A 96 5.12 1.02 10.40
C MET A 96 4.16 2.09 10.91
N ASN A 97 3.10 1.69 11.62
CA ASN A 97 2.07 2.60 12.14
C ASN A 97 2.31 3.04 13.59
N ASN A 98 3.53 2.88 14.12
CA ASN A 98 3.91 3.26 15.50
C ASN A 98 3.87 4.77 15.78
N PHE A 99 3.51 5.59 14.78
CA PHE A 99 3.21 7.00 15.00
C PHE A 99 1.83 7.23 15.65
N SER A 100 0.92 6.24 15.57
CA SER A 100 -0.43 6.32 16.12
C SER A 100 -0.72 5.12 17.03
N LYS A 101 -0.97 5.38 18.32
CA LYS A 101 -1.36 4.34 19.27
C LYS A 101 -2.66 3.65 18.85
N LYS A 102 -3.62 4.42 18.31
CA LYS A 102 -4.91 3.90 17.82
C LYS A 102 -4.72 2.86 16.71
N LEU A 103 -3.76 3.07 15.81
CA LEU A 103 -3.47 2.11 14.74
C LEU A 103 -2.72 0.88 15.25
N LEU A 104 -1.96 1.00 16.34
CA LEU A 104 -1.25 -0.11 16.97
C LEU A 104 -2.17 -0.99 17.82
N ASP A 105 -3.05 -0.39 18.61
CA ASP A 105 -4.03 -1.12 19.44
C ASP A 105 -4.94 -1.99 18.55
N GLY A 106 -5.06 -1.64 17.28
CA GLY A 106 -5.81 -2.39 16.28
C GLY A 106 -7.32 -2.20 16.44
N SER A 107 -8.08 -2.76 15.51
CA SER A 107 -9.54 -2.82 15.57
C SER A 107 -10.05 -3.83 14.56
N LEU A 108 -11.37 -4.02 14.52
CA LEU A 108 -12.02 -4.79 13.46
C LEU A 108 -11.63 -4.29 12.05
N PHE A 109 -11.43 -2.98 11.86
CA PHE A 109 -11.02 -2.37 10.59
C PHE A 109 -9.50 -2.17 10.45
N VAL A 110 -8.72 -2.53 11.47
CA VAL A 110 -7.26 -2.44 11.50
C VAL A 110 -6.72 -3.75 12.07
N PRO A 111 -6.74 -4.84 11.26
CA PRO A 111 -6.30 -6.15 11.71
C PRO A 111 -4.81 -6.12 12.06
N ASP A 112 -4.37 -7.06 12.91
CA ASP A 112 -2.95 -7.31 13.10
C ASP A 112 -2.31 -7.93 11.84
N ALA A 113 -0.98 -7.94 11.81
CA ALA A 113 -0.20 -8.43 10.68
C ALA A 113 -0.47 -9.90 10.34
N GLU A 114 -0.68 -10.76 11.35
CA GLU A 114 -0.91 -12.19 11.16
C GLU A 114 -2.29 -12.43 10.57
N THR A 115 -3.32 -11.81 11.14
CA THR A 115 -4.70 -11.86 10.65
C THR A 115 -4.78 -11.36 9.21
N TYR A 116 -4.14 -10.23 8.90
CA TYR A 116 -4.08 -9.71 7.54
C TYR A 116 -3.35 -10.68 6.59
N ALA A 117 -2.18 -11.19 6.97
CA ALA A 117 -1.39 -12.09 6.12
C ALA A 117 -2.14 -13.39 5.82
N ARG A 118 -2.78 -13.99 6.83
CA ARG A 118 -3.61 -15.21 6.68
C ARG A 118 -4.74 -14.97 5.69
N SER A 119 -5.46 -13.86 5.83
CA SER A 119 -6.53 -13.47 4.91
C SER A 119 -6.00 -13.24 3.49
N ALA A 120 -4.90 -12.51 3.33
CA ALA A 120 -4.32 -12.19 2.03
C ALA A 120 -3.82 -13.43 1.28
N VAL A 121 -3.15 -14.35 1.99
CA VAL A 121 -2.67 -15.63 1.43
C VAL A 121 -3.84 -16.50 0.96
N ASN A 122 -4.94 -16.56 1.73
CA ASN A 122 -6.14 -17.32 1.35
C ASN A 122 -6.80 -16.83 0.03
N LEU A 123 -6.50 -15.60 -0.41
CA LEU A 123 -7.02 -15.01 -1.64
C LEU A 123 -6.08 -15.21 -2.83
N LEU A 124 -4.84 -15.66 -2.61
CA LEU A 124 -3.88 -15.91 -3.67
C LEU A 124 -4.41 -16.98 -4.64
N GLY A 125 -4.33 -16.68 -5.95
CA GLY A 125 -4.89 -17.52 -7.01
C GLY A 125 -6.41 -17.43 -7.19
N ARG A 126 -7.14 -16.72 -6.31
CA ARG A 126 -8.61 -16.59 -6.37
C ARG A 126 -9.06 -15.21 -6.84
N VAL A 127 -8.39 -14.15 -6.36
CA VAL A 127 -8.78 -12.77 -6.64
C VAL A 127 -7.56 -11.96 -7.09
N GLN A 128 -7.63 -11.33 -8.26
CA GLN A 128 -6.49 -10.64 -8.86
C GLN A 128 -6.22 -9.26 -8.25
N ASN A 129 -7.27 -8.53 -7.85
CA ASN A 129 -7.17 -7.23 -7.17
C ASN A 129 -8.00 -7.30 -5.90
N THR A 130 -7.35 -7.15 -4.75
CA THR A 130 -8.04 -7.25 -3.46
C THR A 130 -7.37 -6.37 -2.42
N THR A 131 -8.10 -5.99 -1.38
CA THR A 131 -7.55 -5.30 -0.21
C THR A 131 -6.82 -6.24 0.74
N GLY A 132 -6.81 -7.55 0.48
CA GLY A 132 -6.19 -8.58 1.32
C GLY A 132 -7.00 -8.94 2.57
N TYR A 133 -7.99 -8.12 2.95
CA TYR A 133 -8.85 -8.30 4.11
C TYR A 133 -10.27 -7.83 3.80
N TRP A 134 -11.28 -8.64 4.12
CA TRP A 134 -12.65 -8.42 3.64
C TRP A 134 -13.27 -7.11 4.15
N LEU A 135 -13.01 -6.71 5.39
CA LEU A 135 -13.48 -5.42 5.93
C LEU A 135 -12.77 -4.23 5.30
N HIS A 136 -11.50 -4.39 4.91
CA HIS A 136 -10.86 -3.38 4.08
C HIS A 136 -11.59 -3.26 2.74
N GLY A 137 -12.16 -4.34 2.20
CA GLY A 137 -12.96 -4.32 0.98
C GLY A 137 -14.23 -3.47 1.13
N ILE A 138 -14.88 -3.53 2.29
CA ILE A 138 -16.03 -2.67 2.64
C ILE A 138 -15.58 -1.20 2.68
N GLN A 139 -14.54 -0.89 3.45
CA GLN A 139 -14.01 0.48 3.55
C GLN A 139 -13.58 1.02 2.19
N TYR A 140 -12.87 0.23 1.40
CA TYR A 140 -12.37 0.58 0.08
C TYR A 140 -13.52 0.88 -0.89
N THR A 141 -14.63 0.15 -0.80
CA THR A 141 -15.85 0.41 -1.57
C THR A 141 -16.44 1.77 -1.21
N PHE A 142 -16.65 2.05 0.07
CA PHE A 142 -17.19 3.35 0.51
C PHE A 142 -16.26 4.51 0.15
N TYR A 143 -14.94 4.33 0.26
CA TYR A 143 -13.98 5.33 -0.22
C TYR A 143 -14.21 5.63 -1.70
N LYS A 144 -14.33 4.61 -2.56
CA LYS A 144 -14.52 4.82 -4.01
C LYS A 144 -15.81 5.55 -4.39
N LEU A 145 -16.85 5.47 -3.58
CA LEU A 145 -18.11 6.19 -3.84
C LEU A 145 -17.99 7.70 -3.64
N ALA A 146 -17.03 8.15 -2.81
CA ALA A 146 -16.83 9.56 -2.56
C ALA A 146 -16.08 10.25 -3.73
N PRO A 147 -16.55 11.44 -4.17
CA PRO A 147 -15.81 12.27 -5.13
C PRO A 147 -14.36 12.51 -4.68
N GLU A 148 -13.44 12.65 -5.64
CA GLU A 148 -12.02 12.78 -5.34
C GLU A 148 -11.70 13.97 -4.42
N TRP A 149 -12.30 15.14 -4.67
CA TRP A 149 -12.10 16.32 -3.83
C TRP A 149 -12.46 16.05 -2.35
N ALA A 150 -13.51 15.27 -2.10
CA ALA A 150 -13.96 14.92 -0.76
C ALA A 150 -12.96 13.96 -0.09
N ARG A 151 -12.49 12.95 -0.83
CA ARG A 151 -11.44 12.03 -0.36
C ARG A 151 -10.13 12.75 -0.04
N ILE A 152 -9.72 13.69 -0.88
CA ILE A 152 -8.52 14.51 -0.64
C ILE A 152 -8.71 15.32 0.65
N LYS A 153 -9.86 15.97 0.85
CA LYS A 153 -10.13 16.77 2.05
C LYS A 153 -10.15 15.91 3.33
N ILE A 154 -10.82 14.76 3.31
CA ILE A 154 -10.84 13.81 4.43
C ILE A 154 -9.43 13.29 4.72
N GLY A 155 -8.69 12.88 3.67
CA GLY A 155 -7.31 12.43 3.79
C GLY A 155 -6.39 13.50 4.38
N GLN A 156 -6.56 14.78 3.98
CA GLN A 156 -5.80 15.89 4.56
C GLN A 156 -6.06 16.05 6.06
N LEU A 157 -7.31 15.93 6.52
CA LEU A 157 -7.67 16.01 7.94
C LEU A 157 -7.05 14.85 8.71
N MET A 158 -7.24 13.62 8.23
CA MET A 158 -6.66 12.40 8.83
C MET A 158 -5.13 12.50 8.96
N LEU A 159 -4.44 13.02 7.92
CA LEU A 159 -2.99 13.18 7.95
C LEU A 159 -2.52 14.29 8.90
N LYS A 160 -3.32 15.34 9.09
CA LYS A 160 -3.05 16.35 10.12
C LYS A 160 -3.16 15.72 11.51
N ASP A 161 -4.17 14.90 11.75
CA ASP A 161 -4.34 14.20 13.03
C ASP A 161 -3.18 13.25 13.32
N PHE A 162 -2.78 12.42 12.34
CA PHE A 162 -1.61 11.54 12.49
C PHE A 162 -0.31 12.31 12.71
N ARG A 163 -0.14 13.46 12.05
CA ARG A 163 1.03 14.32 12.30
C ARG A 163 1.03 14.84 13.73
N SER A 164 -0.12 15.24 14.26
CA SER A 164 -0.25 15.68 15.65
C SER A 164 0.07 14.55 16.64
N GLU A 165 -0.44 13.35 16.41
CA GLU A 165 -0.12 12.17 17.22
C GLU A 165 1.38 11.83 17.18
N TYR A 166 2.00 11.87 16.00
CA TYR A 166 3.44 11.66 15.85
C TYR A 166 4.27 12.68 16.64
N MET A 167 3.93 13.97 16.53
CA MET A 167 4.64 15.03 17.25
C MET A 167 4.49 14.87 18.77
N SER A 168 3.27 14.58 19.25
CA SER A 168 3.02 14.32 20.67
C SER A 168 3.82 13.13 21.20
N ASN A 169 3.87 12.03 20.44
CA ASN A 169 4.59 10.82 20.83
C ASN A 169 6.11 11.01 20.83
N ASN A 170 6.65 11.84 19.92
CA ASN A 170 8.08 12.17 19.93
C ASN A 170 8.46 13.07 21.09
N VAL A 171 7.65 14.09 21.42
CA VAL A 171 7.89 14.94 22.60
C VAL A 171 7.87 14.09 23.88
N ALA A 172 6.94 13.14 23.99
CA ALA A 172 6.86 12.23 25.13
C ALA A 172 8.07 11.26 25.25
N LYS A 173 8.77 10.96 24.14
CA LYS A 173 9.98 10.12 24.15
C LYS A 173 11.28 10.88 24.45
N THR A 174 11.24 12.22 24.43
CA THR A 174 12.41 13.08 24.65
C THR A 174 12.44 13.67 26.06
N LYS A 175 11.42 13.39 26.87
CA LYS A 175 11.37 13.63 28.32
C LYS A 175 11.63 12.33 29.05
#